data_AF-A0A8H5BM44-F1
#
_entry.id   AF-A0A8H5BM44-F1
#
_cell.length_a   1.000
_cell.length_b   1.000
_cell.length_c   1.000
_cell.angle_alpha   90.00
_cell.angle_beta   90.00
_cell.angle_gamma   90.00
#
_symmetry.space_group_name_H-M   'P 1'
#
loop_
_entity.id
_entity.type
_entity.pdbx_description
1 polymer ?
#
loop_
_entity_poly.entity_id
_entity_poly.type
_entity_poly.pdbx_seq_one_letter_code
_entity_poly.pdbx_strand_id
1 'polypeptide(L)' 'MFITENDPFLDPKHIQTKILDFDATVFEPKGKHTATIIWLHGLGDTGRGMVRAVSFVREELGKLARNVRFVMPHA' A
#
# COMPACT_ATOMS: atom_id res chain seq x y z
N MET A 1 -2.84 -13.77 -10.26
CA MET A 1 -3.35 -13.99 -8.88
C MET A 1 -4.18 -12.77 -8.54
N PHE A 2 -5.50 -12.92 -8.43
CA PHE A 2 -6.41 -11.79 -8.20
C PHE A 2 -6.57 -11.57 -6.69
N ILE A 3 -6.30 -10.35 -6.23
CA ILE A 3 -6.53 -9.92 -4.84
C ILE A 3 -7.99 -9.48 -4.74
N THR A 4 -8.78 -10.20 -3.94
CA THR A 4 -10.21 -9.92 -3.70
C THR A 4 -10.39 -9.18 -2.38
N GLU A 5 -11.57 -8.61 -2.15
CA GLU A 5 -11.93 -7.89 -0.92
C GLU A 5 -11.82 -8.70 0.38
N ASN A 6 -11.69 -10.03 0.28
CA ASN A 6 -11.55 -10.95 1.41
C ASN A 6 -10.09 -11.40 1.63
N ASP A 7 -9.12 -10.77 0.96
CA ASP A 7 -7.71 -11.10 1.13
C ASP A 7 -7.22 -10.67 2.53
N PRO A 8 -6.64 -11.59 3.34
CA PRO A 8 -6.15 -11.29 4.68
C PRO A 8 -5.06 -10.21 4.74
N PHE A 9 -4.42 -9.87 3.62
CA PHE A 9 -3.47 -8.76 3.53
C PHE A 9 -4.14 -7.39 3.35
N LEU A 10 -5.45 -7.35 3.12
CA LEU A 10 -6.28 -6.14 3.16
C LEU A 10 -6.79 -5.92 4.59
N ASP A 11 -5.98 -5.28 5.42
CA ASP A 11 -6.44 -4.82 6.73
C ASP A 11 -7.41 -3.62 6.56
N PRO A 12 -8.64 -3.69 7.10
CA PRO A 12 -9.65 -2.62 7.06
C PRO A 12 -9.14 -1.24 7.47
N LYS A 13 -8.11 -1.16 8.33
CA LYS A 13 -7.49 0.10 8.77
C LYS A 13 -6.57 0.75 7.73
N HIS A 14 -6.25 0.03 6.65
CA HIS A 14 -5.46 0.53 5.53
C HIS A 14 -6.31 0.72 4.26
N ILE A 15 -7.64 0.59 4.38
CA ILE A 15 -8.56 0.72 3.25
C ILE A 15 -8.75 2.21 2.93
N GLN A 16 -8.27 2.57 1.74
CA GLN A 16 -8.60 3.74 0.94
C GLN A 16 -8.80 5.04 1.72
N THR A 17 -7.69 5.74 1.97
CA THR A 17 -7.81 7.19 2.16
C THR A 17 -7.96 7.80 0.78
N LYS A 18 -9.08 8.49 0.54
CA LYS A 18 -9.28 9.37 -0.61
C LYS A 18 -8.25 10.51 -0.55
N ILE A 19 -7.01 10.24 -0.97
CA ILE A 19 -5.97 11.25 -1.07
C ILE A 19 -6.01 11.74 -2.50
N LEU A 20 -6.68 12.89 -2.71
CA LEU A 20 -7.00 13.46 -4.02
C LEU A 20 -8.03 12.58 -4.76
N ASP A 21 -8.71 13.09 -5.78
CA ASP A 21 -9.85 12.42 -6.46
C ASP A 21 -9.47 11.17 -7.31
N PHE A 22 -8.48 10.40 -6.86
CA PHE A 22 -7.94 9.22 -7.51
C PHE A 22 -8.03 8.02 -6.56
N ASP A 23 -8.43 6.84 -7.08
CA ASP A 23 -8.46 5.60 -6.29
C ASP A 23 -7.01 5.18 -5.99
N ALA A 24 -6.64 5.09 -4.71
CA ALA A 24 -5.28 4.74 -4.30
C ALA A 24 -5.29 3.89 -3.04
N THR A 25 -4.44 2.87 -3.04
CA THR A 25 -4.14 2.09 -1.84
C THR A 25 -2.96 2.72 -1.12
N VAL A 26 -3.15 3.09 0.15
CA VAL A 26 -2.14 3.82 0.94
C VAL A 26 -1.82 3.07 2.22
N PHE A 27 -0.53 2.84 2.46
CA PHE A 27 -0.04 2.40 3.76
C PHE A 27 0.64 3.57 4.46
N GLU A 28 0.02 4.06 5.52
CA GLU A 28 0.60 5.10 6.36
C GLU A 28 1.80 4.58 7.16
N PRO A 29 2.79 5.45 7.44
CA PRO A 29 3.90 5.11 8.31
C PRO A 29 3.39 4.92 9.74
N LYS A 30 4.00 3.97 10.47
CA LYS A 30 3.70 3.70 11.89
C LYS A 30 4.45 4.67 12.83
N GLY A 31 5.41 5.44 12.33
CA GLY A 31 6.21 6.42 13.07
C GLY A 31 6.26 7.77 12.36
N LYS A 32 7.21 8.63 12.72
CA LYS A 32 7.42 9.92 12.05
C LYS A 32 7.67 9.70 10.55
N HIS A 33 6.82 10.25 9.69
CA HIS A 33 7.00 10.14 8.24
C HIS A 33 8.33 10.78 7.80
N THR A 34 9.16 10.02 7.10
CA THR A 34 10.47 10.50 6.58
C THR A 34 10.64 10.26 5.09
N ALA A 35 9.84 9.37 4.49
CA ALA A 35 9.92 9.06 3.06
C ALA A 35 8.58 8.55 2.53
N THR A 36 8.37 8.73 1.23
CA THR A 36 7.22 8.16 0.50
C THR A 36 7.72 7.35 -0.68
N ILE A 37 7.18 6.14 -0.83
CA ILE A 37 7.37 5.31 -2.01
C ILE A 37 6.05 5.32 -2.79
N ILE A 38 6.12 5.69 -4.06
CA ILE A 38 5.01 5.59 -5.00
C ILE A 38 5.31 4.39 -5.89
N TRP A 39 4.42 3.40 -5.87
CA TRP A 39 4.54 2.23 -6.74
C TRP A 39 3.46 2.28 -7.82
N LEU A 40 3.92 2.19 -9.07
CA LEU A 40 3.05 2.20 -10.25
C LEU A 40 2.93 0.77 -10.77
N HIS A 41 1.70 0.34 -11.00
CA HIS A 41 1.41 -1.00 -11.51
C HIS A 41 1.64 -1.11 -13.02
N GLY A 42 1.67 -2.35 -13.51
CA GLY A 42 1.70 -2.66 -14.94
C GLY A 42 0.33 -2.48 -15.61
N LEU A 43 0.30 -2.55 -16.93
CA LEU A 43 -0.93 -2.44 -17.72
C LEU A 43 -1.96 -3.53 -17.32
N GLY A 44 -3.20 -3.11 -17.04
CA GLY A 44 -4.31 -4.01 -16.70
C GLY A 44 -4.37 -4.47 -15.23
N ASP A 45 -3.50 -3.94 -14.37
CA ASP A 45 -3.51 -4.18 -12.92
C ASP A 45 -4.08 -2.95 -12.16
N THR A 46 -4.07 -3.01 -10.83
CA THR A 46 -4.58 -1.97 -9.92
C THR A 46 -3.55 -1.66 -8.83
N GLY A 47 -3.78 -0.60 -8.05
CA GLY A 47 -2.99 -0.31 -6.84
C GLY A 47 -2.96 -1.44 -5.80
N ARG A 48 -3.84 -2.45 -5.90
CA ARG A 48 -3.84 -3.62 -5.00
C ARG A 48 -2.75 -4.64 -5.31
N GLY A 49 -2.22 -4.68 -6.54
CA GLY A 49 -1.29 -5.73 -7.00
C GLY A 49 -0.04 -5.92 -6.13
N MET A 50 0.42 -4.87 -5.44
CA MET A 50 1.58 -4.92 -4.53
C MET A 50 1.27 -4.96 -3.04
N VAL A 51 0.00 -4.98 -2.64
CA VAL A 51 -0.37 -4.98 -1.21
C VAL A 51 0.36 -6.08 -0.44
N ARG A 52 0.39 -7.30 -0.97
CA ARG A 52 1.07 -8.44 -0.32
C ARG A 52 2.57 -8.21 -0.15
N ALA A 53 3.24 -7.68 -1.18
CA ALA A 53 4.68 -7.42 -1.12
C ALA A 53 5.00 -6.29 -0.14
N VAL A 54 4.19 -5.23 -0.12
CA VAL A 54 4.35 -4.11 0.82
C VAL A 54 4.10 -4.57 2.26
N SER A 55 3.06 -5.37 2.52
CA SER A 55 2.80 -5.95 3.84
C SER A 55 3.96 -6.81 4.32
N PHE A 56 4.48 -7.70 3.46
CA PHE A 56 5.68 -8.50 3.76
C PHE A 56 6.90 -7.62 4.08
N VAL A 57 7.18 -6.61 3.26
CA VAL A 57 8.28 -5.67 3.50
C VAL A 57 8.12 -4.92 4.83
N ARG A 58 6.90 -4.54 5.20
CA ARG A 58 6.61 -3.84 6.47
C ARG A 58 6.74 -4.74 7.69
N GLU A 59 6.50 -6.04 7.55
CA GLU A 59 6.66 -7.03 8.60
C GLU A 59 8.14 -7.44 8.75
N GLU A 60 8.77 -7.86 7.66
CA GLU A 60 10.13 -8.41 7.68
C GLU A 60 11.23 -7.36 7.84
N LEU A 61 11.08 -6.18 7.23
CA LEU A 61 12.05 -5.09 7.36
C LEU A 61 11.68 -4.12 8.49
N GLY A 62 10.83 -4.52 9.42
CA GLY A 62 9.98 -3.69 10.30
C GLY A 62 10.55 -2.45 11.00
N LYS A 63 11.87 -2.23 11.05
CA LYS A 63 12.48 -0.95 11.47
C LYS A 63 12.66 0.05 10.31
N LEU A 64 13.03 -0.41 9.12
CA LEU A 64 13.27 0.43 7.93
C LEU A 64 11.95 0.97 7.35
N ALA A 65 10.91 0.16 7.34
CA ALA A 65 9.61 0.53 6.75
C ALA A 65 8.69 1.30 7.72
N ARG A 66 9.08 1.49 8.98
CA ARG A 66 8.22 2.10 10.02
C ARG A 66 7.89 3.58 9.74
N ASN A 67 8.80 4.28 9.09
CA ASN A 67 8.74 5.71 8.82
C ASN A 67 8.39 6.05 7.36
N VAL A 68 8.08 5.03 6.55
CA VAL A 68 7.81 5.15 5.12
C VAL A 68 6.31 5.05 4.85
N ARG A 69 5.78 5.99 4.05
CA ARG A 69 4.45 5.90 3.44
C ARG A 69 4.56 5.15 2.11
N PHE A 70 3.64 4.23 1.84
CA PHE A 70 3.50 3.63 0.51
C PHE A 70 2.19 4.12 -0.13
N VAL A 71 2.27 4.53 -1.39
CA VAL A 71 1.11 4.95 -2.19
C VAL A 71 1.11 4.14 -3.48
N MET A 72 -0.01 3.48 -3.75
CA MET A 72 -0.23 2.66 -4.94
C MET A 72 -1.52 3.16 -5.61
N PRO A 73 -1.41 4.14 -6.52
CA PRO A 73 -2.56 4.66 -7.23
C PRO A 73 -3.10 3.65 -8.24
N HIS A 74 -4.39 3.75 -8.53
CA HIS A 74 -5.04 3.19 -9.70
C HIS A 74 -5.30 4.33 -10.69
N ALA A 75 -4.93 4.15 -11.95
CA ALA A 75 -5.19 5.10 -13.04
C ALA A 75 -6.39 4.72 -13.90
#